data_AF-A0A5W4W316-F1
#
_entry.id   AF-A0A5W4W316-F1
#
_cell.length_a   1.000
_cell.length_b   1.000
_cell.length_c   1.000
_cell.angle_alpha   90.00
_cell.angle_beta   90.00
_cell.angle_gamma   90.00
#
_symmetry.space_group_name_H-M   'P 1'
#
loop_
_entity.id
_entity.type
_entity.pdbx_description
1 polymer ?
#
loop_
_entity_poly.entity_id
_entity_poly.type
_entity_poly.pdbx_seq_one_letter_code
_entity_poly.pdbx_strand_id
1 'polypeptide(L)'
;MEINEWFDKINNLPLEKSKWCSLGTFYRAFIERSNLLTDELFPHISISLEKSSFQLYIISIFNKRYNTNINYNVLTEIIKHNHRDMKDIMNNSYKNVHGSEDNTYITSNYKYYYIGALLFENYMDMKNKSAIIDMKQAKIIEKKYNEIKININNVDSQFKRYKLLSLNENILICNDKDSQTIVDKRIGAHFWIPVPRKLLTTLQALIDLELITNISFRIDNITDYIPFFEDMEVGSPLKLNVADLPSLSKFYSIDNYANSFWVHHDSRERSITFEELRDDFQMVNDDVITQVIHLEYFNLNNVFYIQHLDHELISYTLEQYEEKLLDSKIKGYKKTKSFKI
;
A
#
# COMPACT_ATOMS: atom_id res chain seq x y z
N MET A 1 14.42 22.89 -5.35
CA MET A 1 13.33 22.27 -4.60
C MET A 1 13.04 20.96 -5.28
N GLU A 2 13.21 19.85 -4.58
CA GLU A 2 12.86 18.54 -5.14
C GLU A 2 11.34 18.45 -5.29
N ILE A 3 10.86 17.75 -6.32
CA ILE A 3 9.42 17.63 -6.61
C ILE A 3 8.61 17.11 -5.40
N ASN A 4 9.26 16.33 -4.55
CA ASN A 4 8.72 15.80 -3.30
C ASN A 4 8.34 16.88 -2.28
N GLU A 5 9.09 17.99 -2.20
CA GLU A 5 8.76 19.10 -1.30
C GLU A 5 7.47 19.81 -1.72
N TRP A 6 7.19 19.92 -3.02
CA TRP A 6 5.90 20.41 -3.50
C TRP A 6 4.78 19.46 -3.11
N PHE A 7 4.98 18.16 -3.25
CA PHE A 7 3.99 17.17 -2.86
C PHE A 7 3.70 17.19 -1.36
N ASP A 8 4.71 17.38 -0.51
CA ASP A 8 4.53 17.60 0.92
C ASP A 8 3.67 18.84 1.21
N LYS A 9 3.97 19.97 0.55
CA LYS A 9 3.17 21.19 0.72
C LYS A 9 1.73 21.00 0.24
N ILE A 10 1.52 20.35 -0.91
CA ILE A 10 0.20 20.06 -1.48
C ILE A 10 -0.61 19.16 -0.54
N ASN A 11 0.00 18.11 0.00
CA ASN A 11 -0.67 17.18 0.91
C ASN A 11 -1.12 17.85 2.23
N ASN A 12 -0.49 18.96 2.61
CA ASN A 12 -0.80 19.71 3.82
C ASN A 12 -1.59 20.99 3.56
N LEU A 13 -2.10 21.21 2.35
CA LEU A 13 -2.88 22.41 2.05
C LEU A 13 -4.15 22.46 2.92
N PRO A 14 -4.44 23.60 3.58
CA PRO A 14 -5.72 23.81 4.25
C PRO A 14 -6.77 24.10 3.19
N LEU A 15 -7.36 23.03 2.64
CA LEU A 15 -8.34 23.16 1.58
C LEU A 15 -9.71 23.40 2.25
N GLU A 16 -10.28 24.59 2.07
CA GLU A 16 -11.53 25.01 2.74
C GLU A 16 -12.74 25.13 1.80
N LYS A 17 -12.54 25.31 0.48
CA LYS A 17 -13.63 25.68 -0.44
C LYS A 17 -14.42 24.51 -1.02
N SER A 18 -13.79 23.37 -1.33
CA SER A 18 -14.51 22.16 -1.77
C SER A 18 -14.70 21.10 -0.66
N LYS A 19 -15.76 21.25 0.14
CA LYS A 19 -16.18 20.22 1.13
C LYS A 19 -16.57 18.86 0.50
N TRP A 20 -16.51 18.72 -0.83
CA TRP A 20 -17.15 17.65 -1.61
C TRP A 20 -16.28 17.07 -2.75
N CYS A 21 -14.94 17.16 -2.69
CA CYS A 21 -14.10 16.51 -3.70
C CYS A 21 -13.72 15.08 -3.29
N SER A 22 -14.40 14.09 -3.87
CA SER A 22 -14.07 12.65 -3.72
C SER A 22 -12.79 12.23 -4.44
N LEU A 23 -12.25 13.06 -5.33
CA LEU A 23 -11.09 12.76 -6.18
C LEU A 23 -9.73 13.14 -5.55
N GLY A 24 -9.70 13.42 -4.24
CA GLY A 24 -8.48 13.59 -3.46
C GLY A 24 -7.87 14.99 -3.45
N THR A 25 -6.82 15.16 -2.63
CA THR A 25 -6.18 16.44 -2.31
C THR A 25 -5.58 17.13 -3.53
N PHE A 26 -4.92 16.38 -4.43
CA PHE A 26 -4.28 16.94 -5.62
C PHE A 26 -5.31 17.50 -6.62
N TYR A 27 -6.39 16.73 -6.88
CA TYR A 27 -7.52 17.20 -7.68
C TYR A 27 -8.12 18.48 -7.09
N ARG A 28 -8.34 18.49 -5.78
CA ARG A 28 -8.90 19.66 -5.10
C ARG A 28 -8.00 20.89 -5.23
N ALA A 29 -6.69 20.72 -5.04
CA ALA A 29 -5.72 21.80 -5.23
C ALA A 29 -5.75 22.34 -6.68
N PHE A 30 -5.97 21.48 -7.67
CA PHE A 30 -6.11 21.88 -9.07
C PHE A 30 -7.40 22.68 -9.31
N ILE A 31 -8.53 22.18 -8.82
CA ILE A 31 -9.83 22.86 -8.94
C ILE A 31 -9.82 24.22 -8.23
N GLU A 32 -9.20 24.31 -7.05
CA GLU A 32 -9.08 25.56 -6.28
C GLU A 32 -8.03 26.54 -6.85
N ARG A 33 -7.32 26.18 -7.93
CA ARG A 33 -6.20 26.95 -8.50
C ARG A 33 -5.12 27.29 -7.49
N SER A 34 -4.63 26.29 -6.76
CA SER A 34 -3.51 26.49 -5.86
C SER A 34 -2.30 27.04 -6.62
N ASN A 35 -1.73 28.14 -6.14
CA ASN A 35 -0.51 28.72 -6.70
C ASN A 35 0.66 27.73 -6.68
N LEU A 36 0.70 26.80 -5.71
CA LEU A 36 1.68 25.71 -5.69
C LEU A 36 1.63 24.85 -6.95
N LEU A 37 0.44 24.68 -7.54
CA LEU A 37 0.28 23.97 -8.81
C LEU A 37 0.56 24.88 -9.99
N THR A 38 -0.13 26.01 -10.09
CA THR A 38 -0.12 26.84 -11.31
C THR A 38 1.19 27.60 -11.51
N ASP A 39 1.81 28.05 -10.43
CA ASP A 39 2.95 28.96 -10.48
C ASP A 39 4.27 28.22 -10.25
N GLU A 40 4.22 27.02 -9.64
CA GLU A 40 5.42 26.25 -9.30
C GLU A 40 5.46 24.86 -9.98
N LEU A 41 4.56 23.94 -9.61
CA LEU A 41 4.65 22.55 -10.07
C LEU A 41 4.41 22.38 -11.58
N PHE A 42 3.37 23.00 -12.14
CA PHE A 42 3.05 22.84 -13.57
C PHE A 42 4.12 23.43 -14.49
N PRO A 43 4.67 24.64 -14.23
CA PRO A 43 5.84 25.13 -14.96
C PRO A 43 7.03 24.17 -14.86
N HIS A 44 7.30 23.62 -13.67
CA HIS A 44 8.37 22.65 -13.49
C HIS A 44 8.15 21.36 -14.31
N ILE A 45 6.93 20.80 -14.28
CA ILE A 45 6.57 19.64 -15.10
C ILE A 45 6.73 19.98 -16.58
N SER A 46 6.24 21.15 -17.02
CA SER A 46 6.34 21.57 -18.42
C SER A 46 7.77 21.62 -18.92
N ILE A 47 8.68 22.24 -18.16
CA ILE A 47 10.11 22.30 -18.50
C ILE A 47 10.73 20.90 -18.47
N SER A 48 10.38 20.10 -17.47
CA SER A 48 10.95 18.76 -17.31
C SER A 48 10.52 17.80 -18.42
N LEU A 49 9.33 17.99 -18.99
CA LEU A 49 8.83 17.21 -20.12
C LEU A 49 9.63 17.36 -21.41
N GLU A 50 10.48 18.37 -21.53
CA GLU A 50 11.42 18.50 -22.65
C GLU A 50 12.54 17.45 -22.58
N LYS A 51 12.77 16.85 -21.41
CA LYS A 51 13.81 15.83 -21.19
C LYS A 51 13.24 14.43 -21.37
N SER A 52 13.87 13.63 -22.24
CA SER A 52 13.49 12.23 -22.48
C SER A 52 13.55 11.37 -21.21
N SER A 53 14.53 11.62 -20.33
CA SER A 53 14.65 10.92 -19.05
C SER A 53 13.42 11.10 -18.14
N PHE A 54 12.86 12.31 -18.10
CA PHE A 54 11.65 12.58 -17.32
C PHE A 54 10.41 11.94 -17.94
N GLN A 55 10.31 11.94 -19.27
CA GLN A 55 9.24 11.22 -19.98
C GLN A 55 9.30 9.71 -19.67
N LEU A 56 10.48 9.11 -19.74
CA LEU A 56 10.70 7.69 -19.38
C LEU A 56 10.32 7.40 -17.93
N TYR A 57 10.63 8.30 -17.01
CA TYR A 57 10.24 8.17 -15.61
C TYR A 57 8.71 8.21 -15.41
N ILE A 58 7.99 9.12 -16.07
CA ILE A 58 6.52 9.14 -16.00
C ILE A 58 5.93 7.87 -16.59
N ILE A 59 6.47 7.40 -17.72
CA ILE A 59 6.03 6.16 -18.36
C ILE A 59 6.26 4.96 -17.45
N SER A 60 7.41 4.89 -16.77
CA SER A 60 7.68 3.76 -15.86
C SER A 60 6.68 3.73 -14.71
N ILE A 61 6.33 4.88 -14.13
CA ILE A 61 5.27 4.98 -13.12
C ILE A 61 3.92 4.53 -13.68
N PHE A 62 3.54 5.03 -14.87
CA PHE A 62 2.27 4.68 -15.50
C PHE A 62 2.17 3.18 -15.80
N ASN A 63 3.18 2.63 -16.49
CA ASN A 63 3.24 1.22 -16.87
C ASN A 63 3.18 0.31 -15.66
N LYS A 64 3.88 0.66 -14.58
CA LYS A 64 3.82 -0.05 -13.31
C LYS A 64 2.42 -0.05 -12.72
N ARG A 65 1.79 1.13 -12.62
CA ARG A 65 0.48 1.28 -11.97
C ARG A 65 -0.63 0.53 -12.70
N TYR A 66 -0.60 0.55 -14.03
CA TYR A 66 -1.65 -0.02 -14.87
C TYR A 66 -1.29 -1.38 -15.49
N ASN A 67 -0.12 -1.93 -15.14
CA ASN A 67 0.43 -3.16 -15.72
C ASN A 67 0.41 -3.13 -17.27
N THR A 68 0.96 -2.05 -17.85
CA THR A 68 1.04 -1.84 -19.29
C THR A 68 2.47 -1.71 -19.77
N ASN A 69 2.70 -1.72 -21.09
CA ASN A 69 3.99 -1.41 -21.69
C ASN A 69 3.82 -0.40 -22.84
N ILE A 70 3.49 0.84 -22.50
CA ILE A 70 3.29 1.92 -23.46
C ILE A 70 4.51 2.85 -23.54
N ASN A 71 4.57 3.64 -24.60
CA ASN A 71 5.52 4.74 -24.75
C ASN A 71 4.85 6.10 -24.50
N TYR A 72 5.64 7.18 -24.55
CA TYR A 72 5.17 8.53 -24.23
C TYR A 72 4.09 9.05 -25.18
N ASN A 73 4.17 8.69 -26.47
CA ASN A 73 3.21 9.12 -27.47
C ASN A 73 1.83 8.52 -27.16
N VAL A 74 1.80 7.23 -26.84
CA VAL A 74 0.58 6.55 -26.41
C VAL A 74 0.04 7.15 -25.11
N LEU A 75 0.90 7.44 -24.13
CA LEU A 75 0.48 8.12 -22.90
C LEU A 75 -0.16 9.48 -23.19
N THR A 76 0.40 10.25 -24.13
CA THR A 76 -0.15 11.56 -24.52
C THR A 76 -1.55 11.42 -25.12
N GLU A 77 -1.81 10.38 -25.91
CA GLU A 77 -3.15 10.10 -26.44
C GLU A 77 -4.13 9.65 -25.36
N ILE A 78 -3.67 8.83 -24.40
CA ILE A 78 -4.46 8.45 -23.21
C ILE A 78 -4.88 9.70 -22.42
N ILE A 79 -3.94 10.61 -22.16
CA ILE A 79 -4.22 11.88 -21.45
C ILE A 79 -5.28 12.69 -22.19
N LYS A 80 -5.19 12.80 -23.53
CA LYS A 80 -6.19 13.51 -24.34
C LYS A 80 -7.56 12.83 -24.30
N HIS A 81 -7.62 11.50 -24.30
CA HIS A 81 -8.88 10.76 -24.19
C HIS A 81 -9.51 10.96 -22.82
N ASN A 82 -8.72 10.76 -21.76
CA ASN A 82 -9.14 10.94 -20.39
C ASN A 82 -9.58 12.39 -20.10
N HIS A 83 -8.92 13.40 -20.69
CA HIS A 83 -9.39 14.78 -20.64
C HIS A 83 -10.81 14.94 -21.19
N ARG A 84 -11.11 14.32 -22.35
CA ARG A 84 -12.45 14.39 -22.94
C ARG A 84 -13.50 13.82 -22.01
N ASP A 85 -13.19 12.69 -21.37
CA ASP A 85 -14.11 12.02 -20.45
C ASP A 85 -14.31 12.79 -19.13
N MET A 86 -13.25 13.43 -18.62
CA MET A 86 -13.25 14.15 -17.34
C MET A 86 -13.66 15.63 -17.44
N LYS A 87 -13.71 16.20 -18.64
CA LYS A 87 -13.89 17.64 -18.86
C LYS A 87 -15.09 18.21 -18.13
N ASP A 88 -16.26 17.61 -18.31
CA ASP A 88 -17.51 18.12 -17.74
C ASP A 88 -17.53 17.97 -16.21
N ILE A 89 -16.98 16.87 -15.68
CA ILE A 89 -16.85 16.63 -14.24
C ILE A 89 -15.96 17.71 -13.61
N MET A 90 -14.83 18.01 -14.23
CA MET A 90 -13.90 19.04 -13.77
C MET A 90 -14.50 20.44 -13.85
N ASN A 91 -15.17 20.78 -14.94
CA ASN A 91 -15.82 22.09 -15.08
C ASN A 91 -16.92 22.30 -14.05
N ASN A 92 -17.74 21.27 -13.81
CA ASN A 92 -18.76 21.32 -12.77
C ASN A 92 -18.14 21.52 -11.38
N SER A 93 -17.06 20.79 -11.08
CA SER A 93 -16.30 20.95 -9.83
C SER A 93 -15.73 22.37 -9.70
N TYR A 94 -15.17 22.90 -10.77
CA TYR A 94 -14.62 24.25 -10.83
C TYR A 94 -15.69 25.32 -10.63
N LYS A 95 -16.82 25.21 -11.34
CA LYS A 95 -17.97 26.10 -11.19
C LYS A 95 -18.53 26.09 -9.78
N ASN A 96 -18.58 24.94 -9.11
CA ASN A 96 -19.03 24.84 -7.73
C ASN A 96 -18.13 25.60 -6.76
N VAL A 97 -16.82 25.67 -7.04
CA VAL A 97 -15.84 26.39 -6.20
C VAL A 97 -15.80 27.88 -6.50
N HIS A 98 -15.91 28.28 -7.78
CA HIS A 98 -15.64 29.65 -8.22
C HIS A 98 -16.88 30.41 -8.71
N GLY A 99 -18.03 29.76 -8.84
CA GLY A 99 -19.28 30.34 -9.34
C GLY A 99 -19.40 30.41 -10.86
N SER A 100 -18.31 30.14 -11.60
CA SER A 100 -18.28 30.13 -13.07
C SER A 100 -17.36 29.03 -13.59
N GLU A 101 -17.58 28.61 -14.83
CA GLU A 101 -16.69 27.67 -15.52
C GLU A 101 -15.45 28.39 -16.06
N ASP A 102 -14.33 27.66 -16.15
CA ASP A 102 -13.16 28.11 -16.90
C ASP A 102 -12.56 26.94 -17.69
N ASN A 103 -13.20 26.68 -18.82
CA ASN A 103 -12.80 25.64 -19.77
C ASN A 103 -11.36 25.82 -20.27
N THR A 104 -10.90 27.06 -20.41
CA THR A 104 -9.58 27.38 -20.91
C THR A 104 -8.53 26.93 -19.90
N TYR A 105 -8.69 27.28 -18.63
CA TYR A 105 -7.79 26.84 -17.57
C TYR A 105 -7.70 25.32 -17.46
N ILE A 106 -8.86 24.63 -17.41
CA ILE A 106 -8.89 23.17 -17.30
C ILE A 106 -8.18 22.54 -18.50
N THR A 107 -8.54 22.94 -19.73
CA THR A 107 -7.97 22.37 -20.95
C THR A 107 -6.46 22.64 -21.06
N SER A 108 -6.03 23.88 -20.80
CA SER A 108 -4.62 24.26 -20.92
C SER A 108 -3.72 23.60 -19.88
N ASN A 109 -4.26 23.23 -18.72
CA ASN A 109 -3.47 22.65 -17.63
C ASN A 109 -3.70 21.15 -17.42
N TYR A 110 -4.66 20.52 -18.11
CA TYR A 110 -5.04 19.14 -17.86
C TYR A 110 -3.88 18.16 -17.96
N LYS A 111 -3.01 18.32 -18.97
CA LYS A 111 -1.84 17.46 -19.14
C LYS A 111 -0.92 17.50 -17.92
N TYR A 112 -0.67 18.69 -17.38
CA TYR A 112 0.17 18.88 -16.20
C TYR A 112 -0.50 18.40 -14.93
N TYR A 113 -1.82 18.61 -14.82
CA TYR A 113 -2.63 18.02 -13.77
C TYR A 113 -2.51 16.49 -13.77
N TYR A 114 -2.74 15.83 -14.91
CA TYR A 114 -2.72 14.38 -15.01
C TYR A 114 -1.36 13.79 -14.64
N ILE A 115 -0.29 14.36 -15.20
CA ILE A 115 1.08 13.94 -14.90
C ILE A 115 1.42 14.23 -13.43
N GLY A 116 1.05 15.41 -12.93
CA GLY A 116 1.26 15.79 -11.54
C GLY A 116 0.52 14.87 -10.56
N ALA A 117 -0.71 14.48 -10.88
CA ALA A 117 -1.50 13.55 -10.09
C ALA A 117 -0.84 12.16 -10.05
N LEU A 118 -0.38 11.65 -11.20
CA LEU A 118 0.33 10.38 -11.28
C LEU A 118 1.62 10.39 -10.43
N LEU A 119 2.40 11.47 -10.51
CA LEU A 119 3.62 11.64 -9.72
C LEU A 119 3.32 11.78 -8.22
N PHE A 120 2.29 12.54 -7.87
CA PHE A 120 1.83 12.74 -6.49
C PHE A 120 1.35 11.42 -5.87
N GLU A 121 0.55 10.64 -6.58
CA GLU A 121 0.09 9.31 -6.13
C GLU A 121 1.29 8.38 -5.88
N ASN A 122 2.23 8.30 -6.82
CA ASN A 122 3.45 7.51 -6.65
C ASN A 122 4.27 7.95 -5.43
N TYR A 123 4.40 9.26 -5.21
CA TYR A 123 5.06 9.81 -4.03
C TYR A 123 4.33 9.43 -2.74
N MET A 124 3.00 9.52 -2.71
CA MET A 124 2.19 9.14 -1.54
C MET A 124 2.30 7.65 -1.24
N ASP A 125 2.35 6.78 -2.25
CA ASP A 125 2.58 5.34 -2.09
C ASP A 125 3.93 5.07 -1.41
N MET A 126 5.00 5.74 -1.86
CA MET A 126 6.34 5.63 -1.26
C MET A 126 6.36 6.14 0.19
N LYS A 127 5.73 7.29 0.44
CA LYS A 127 5.63 7.90 1.77
C LYS A 127 4.85 7.03 2.76
N ASN A 128 3.76 6.41 2.31
CA ASN A 128 2.96 5.48 3.11
C ASN A 128 3.76 4.23 3.46
N LYS A 129 4.48 3.64 2.50
CA LYS A 129 5.40 2.51 2.76
C LYS A 129 6.49 2.88 3.76
N SER A 130 7.11 4.05 3.60
CA SER A 130 8.11 4.58 4.54
C SER A 130 7.55 4.68 5.96
N ALA A 131 6.33 5.23 6.12
CA ALA A 131 5.67 5.34 7.42
C ALA A 131 5.37 3.97 8.07
N ILE A 132 5.08 2.93 7.27
CA ILE A 132 4.91 1.55 7.74
C ILE A 132 6.24 0.99 8.26
N ILE A 133 7.32 1.14 7.48
CA ILE A 133 8.66 0.65 7.83
C ILE A 133 9.22 1.35 9.08
N ASP A 134 8.85 2.62 9.29
CA ASP A 134 9.22 3.41 10.46
C ASP A 134 8.25 3.23 11.64
N MET A 135 7.25 2.35 11.50
CA MET A 135 6.26 2.01 12.51
C MET A 135 5.58 3.25 13.11
N LYS A 136 5.28 4.25 12.28
CA LYS A 136 4.76 5.55 12.72
C LYS A 136 3.50 5.42 13.56
N GLN A 137 2.57 4.54 13.15
CA GLN A 137 1.31 4.31 13.86
C GLN A 137 1.49 3.65 15.22
N ALA A 138 2.51 2.80 15.38
CA ALA A 138 2.78 2.18 16.68
C ALA A 138 3.06 3.23 17.77
N LYS A 139 3.77 4.31 17.44
CA LYS A 139 4.02 5.43 18.36
C LYS A 139 2.71 6.14 18.76
N ILE A 140 1.76 6.25 17.82
CA ILE A 140 0.44 6.84 18.08
C ILE A 140 -0.39 5.93 18.98
N ILE A 141 -0.31 4.62 18.78
CA ILE A 141 -0.96 3.63 19.65
C ILE A 141 -0.40 3.70 21.06
N GLU A 142 0.93 3.72 21.22
CA GLU A 142 1.56 3.86 22.54
C GLU A 142 1.03 5.09 23.27
N LYS A 143 0.91 6.22 22.57
CA LYS A 143 0.31 7.45 23.13
C LYS A 143 -1.14 7.24 23.57
N LYS A 144 -2.00 6.68 22.71
CA LYS A 144 -3.42 6.43 23.04
C LYS A 144 -3.61 5.48 24.22
N TYR A 145 -2.78 4.43 24.33
CA TYR A 145 -2.81 3.53 25.48
C TYR A 145 -2.29 4.19 26.76
N ASN A 146 -1.27 5.04 26.67
CA ASN A 146 -0.77 5.80 27.81
C ASN A 146 -1.81 6.81 28.34
N GLU A 147 -2.65 7.39 27.48
CA GLU A 147 -3.76 8.28 27.87
C GLU A 147 -4.77 7.58 28.80
N ILE A 148 -4.98 6.27 28.63
CA ILE A 148 -5.80 5.43 29.52
C ILE A 148 -4.97 4.69 30.59
N LYS A 149 -3.72 5.14 30.84
CA LYS A 149 -2.78 4.62 31.85
C LYS A 149 -2.38 3.15 31.64
N ILE A 150 -2.41 2.67 30.40
CA ILE A 150 -1.94 1.33 30.03
C ILE A 150 -0.61 1.47 29.29
N ASN A 151 0.46 0.88 29.83
CA ASN A 151 1.69 0.72 29.06
C ASN A 151 1.57 -0.52 28.18
N ILE A 152 1.22 -0.32 26.91
CA ILE A 152 0.99 -1.42 25.98
C ILE A 152 2.20 -2.35 25.80
N ASN A 153 3.43 -1.82 25.86
CA ASN A 153 4.64 -2.64 25.77
C ASN A 153 4.84 -3.59 26.96
N ASN A 154 4.13 -3.39 28.07
CA ASN A 154 4.17 -4.29 29.23
C ASN A 154 3.07 -5.35 29.20
N VAL A 155 1.93 -5.06 28.57
CA VAL A 155 0.74 -5.93 28.58
C VAL A 155 0.59 -6.74 27.30
N ASP A 156 1.20 -6.31 26.20
CA ASP A 156 1.16 -7.00 24.92
C ASP A 156 2.58 -7.34 24.44
N SER A 157 2.92 -8.62 24.50
CA SER A 157 4.24 -9.12 24.13
C SER A 157 4.53 -9.00 22.62
N GLN A 158 3.50 -9.12 21.79
CA GLN A 158 3.63 -8.96 20.33
C GLN A 158 3.79 -7.48 19.99
N PHE A 159 3.13 -6.59 20.71
CA PHE A 159 3.32 -5.16 20.52
C PHE A 159 4.73 -4.74 20.96
N LYS A 160 5.20 -5.23 22.10
CA LYS A 160 6.58 -4.98 22.57
C LYS A 160 7.63 -5.38 21.54
N ARG A 161 7.48 -6.59 20.96
CA ARG A 161 8.49 -7.19 20.09
C ARG A 161 8.40 -6.73 18.63
N TYR A 162 7.17 -6.60 18.11
CA TYR A 162 6.91 -6.42 16.68
C TYR A 162 6.01 -5.23 16.36
N LYS A 163 5.51 -4.52 17.39
CA LYS A 163 4.52 -3.44 17.24
C LYS A 163 3.22 -3.91 16.58
N LEU A 164 2.88 -5.18 16.76
CA LEU A 164 1.58 -5.76 16.40
C LEU A 164 0.65 -5.74 17.61
N LEU A 165 -0.59 -5.34 17.42
CA LEU A 165 -1.61 -5.36 18.45
C LEU A 165 -2.28 -6.74 18.51
N SER A 166 -2.15 -7.44 19.63
CA SER A 166 -2.74 -8.76 19.86
C SER A 166 -4.24 -8.68 20.09
N LEU A 167 -5.01 -9.50 19.38
CA LEU A 167 -6.43 -9.67 19.65
C LEU A 167 -6.62 -10.26 21.06
N ASN A 168 -7.59 -9.72 21.79
CA ASN A 168 -7.92 -10.14 23.16
C ASN A 168 -9.39 -9.79 23.45
N GLU A 169 -9.87 -10.07 24.66
CA GLU A 169 -11.27 -9.88 25.07
C GLU A 169 -11.76 -8.42 25.03
N ASN A 170 -10.86 -7.45 24.89
CA ASN A 170 -11.18 -6.03 24.77
C ASN A 170 -11.25 -5.54 23.32
N ILE A 171 -10.80 -6.35 22.37
CA ILE A 171 -10.65 -5.98 20.98
C ILE A 171 -11.62 -6.79 20.12
N LEU A 172 -12.44 -6.09 19.36
CA LEU A 172 -13.40 -6.68 18.44
C LEU A 172 -12.93 -6.49 17.00
N ILE A 173 -13.12 -7.51 16.17
CA ILE A 173 -12.96 -7.40 14.72
C ILE A 173 -14.21 -6.76 14.13
N CYS A 174 -14.02 -5.68 13.38
CA CYS A 174 -15.04 -5.02 12.59
C CYS A 174 -14.71 -5.24 11.11
N ASN A 175 -15.37 -6.24 10.53
CA ASN A 175 -15.15 -6.70 9.16
C ASN A 175 -16.47 -6.60 8.38
N ASP A 176 -16.77 -5.41 7.89
CA ASP A 176 -17.94 -5.16 7.06
C ASP A 176 -17.53 -5.03 5.57
N LYS A 177 -18.46 -4.65 4.69
CA LYS A 177 -18.16 -4.53 3.26
C LYS A 177 -17.05 -3.52 3.00
N ASP A 178 -16.97 -2.48 3.82
CA ASP A 178 -16.24 -1.24 3.53
C ASP A 178 -15.21 -0.90 4.64
N SER A 179 -15.01 -1.78 5.62
CA SER A 179 -14.12 -1.62 6.77
C SER A 179 -13.43 -2.93 7.15
N GLN A 180 -12.11 -2.84 7.31
CA GLN A 180 -11.26 -3.89 7.89
C GLN A 180 -10.53 -3.29 9.08
N THR A 181 -11.22 -3.20 10.21
CA THR A 181 -10.71 -2.58 11.43
C THR A 181 -10.81 -3.51 12.63
N ILE A 182 -10.03 -3.22 13.66
CA ILE A 182 -10.25 -3.72 15.01
C ILE A 182 -10.53 -2.55 15.95
N VAL A 183 -11.39 -2.77 16.93
CA VAL A 183 -11.79 -1.74 17.90
C VAL A 183 -11.44 -2.22 19.30
N ASP A 184 -10.57 -1.49 19.98
CA ASP A 184 -10.40 -1.66 21.42
C ASP A 184 -11.47 -0.85 22.15
N LYS A 185 -12.37 -1.53 22.84
CA LYS A 185 -13.50 -0.93 23.57
C LYS A 185 -13.08 0.06 24.66
N ARG A 186 -11.82 0.02 25.11
CA ARG A 186 -11.26 0.94 26.11
C ARG A 186 -10.83 2.29 25.50
N ILE A 187 -10.54 2.30 24.20
CA ILE A 187 -10.07 3.49 23.46
C ILE A 187 -11.21 4.08 22.62
N GLY A 188 -12.07 3.24 22.06
CA GLY A 188 -13.21 3.67 21.25
C GLY A 188 -12.85 4.21 19.87
N ALA A 189 -11.65 3.89 19.36
CA ALA A 189 -11.21 4.25 18.01
C ALA A 189 -11.08 3.00 17.12
N HIS A 190 -11.20 3.20 15.81
CA HIS A 190 -11.02 2.17 14.80
C HIS A 190 -9.55 2.08 14.39
N PHE A 191 -8.96 0.90 14.53
CA PHE A 191 -7.60 0.61 14.11
C PHE A 191 -7.63 -0.19 12.80
N TRP A 192 -7.17 0.42 11.72
CA TRP A 192 -7.15 -0.19 10.39
C TRP A 192 -6.05 -1.23 10.29
N ILE A 193 -6.41 -2.42 9.83
CA ILE A 193 -5.50 -3.55 9.69
C ILE A 193 -5.26 -3.89 8.21
N PRO A 194 -4.03 -4.22 7.81
CA PRO A 194 -3.68 -4.52 6.42
C PRO A 194 -4.02 -5.98 6.06
N VAL A 195 -5.28 -6.38 6.27
CA VAL A 195 -5.77 -7.73 5.99
C VAL A 195 -6.97 -7.63 5.05
N PRO A 196 -6.90 -8.23 3.85
CA PRO A 196 -8.02 -8.25 2.92
C PRO A 196 -9.28 -8.82 3.57
N ARG A 197 -10.44 -8.27 3.21
CA ARG A 197 -11.75 -8.62 3.78
C ARG A 197 -12.03 -10.12 3.72
N LYS A 198 -11.79 -10.78 2.56
CA LYS A 198 -12.04 -12.23 2.46
C LYS A 198 -11.14 -13.04 3.38
N LEU A 199 -9.88 -12.62 3.53
CA LEU A 199 -8.95 -13.26 4.46
C LEU A 199 -9.42 -13.03 5.90
N LEU A 200 -9.73 -11.79 6.29
CA LEU A 200 -10.20 -11.45 7.62
C LEU A 200 -11.49 -12.20 7.99
N THR A 201 -12.40 -12.39 7.04
CA THR A 201 -13.63 -13.19 7.20
C THR A 201 -13.30 -14.65 7.52
N THR A 202 -12.31 -15.21 6.83
CA THR A 202 -11.84 -16.58 7.08
C THR A 202 -11.17 -16.69 8.44
N LEU A 203 -10.31 -15.73 8.80
CA LEU A 203 -9.65 -15.70 10.09
C LEU A 203 -10.64 -15.57 11.24
N GLN A 204 -11.67 -14.72 11.10
CA GLN A 204 -12.73 -14.57 12.09
C GLN A 204 -13.48 -15.89 12.31
N ALA A 205 -13.87 -16.58 11.22
CA ALA A 205 -14.51 -17.89 11.34
C ALA A 205 -13.62 -18.94 12.05
N LEU A 206 -12.31 -18.92 11.80
CA LEU A 206 -11.37 -19.82 12.48
C LEU A 206 -11.17 -19.46 13.96
N ILE A 207 -11.22 -18.18 14.32
CA ILE A 207 -11.20 -17.71 15.73
C ILE A 207 -12.48 -18.16 16.44
N ASP A 208 -13.65 -18.00 15.81
CA ASP A 208 -14.95 -18.41 16.37
C ASP A 208 -15.04 -19.93 16.58
N LEU A 209 -14.31 -20.71 15.76
CA LEU A 209 -14.15 -22.16 15.90
C LEU A 209 -13.01 -22.57 16.85
N GLU A 210 -12.36 -21.61 17.52
CA GLU A 210 -11.22 -21.82 18.43
C GLU A 210 -9.99 -22.49 17.77
N LEU A 211 -9.88 -22.41 16.44
CA LEU A 211 -8.75 -22.95 15.67
C LEU A 211 -7.57 -21.97 15.57
N ILE A 212 -7.83 -20.68 15.78
CA ILE A 212 -6.80 -19.65 15.95
C ILE A 212 -6.85 -19.17 17.39
N THR A 213 -5.82 -19.49 18.16
CA THR A 213 -5.72 -19.10 19.58
C THR A 213 -5.10 -17.73 19.77
N ASN A 214 -4.19 -17.33 18.88
CA ASN A 214 -3.46 -16.08 18.97
C ASN A 214 -3.37 -15.45 17.58
N ILE A 215 -3.65 -14.15 17.53
CA ILE A 215 -3.47 -13.36 16.31
C ILE A 215 -3.12 -11.93 16.70
N SER A 216 -2.26 -11.29 15.92
CA SER A 216 -1.86 -9.91 16.13
C SER A 216 -1.72 -9.17 14.81
N PHE A 217 -2.12 -7.90 14.79
CA PHE A 217 -2.18 -7.09 13.58
C PHE A 217 -1.32 -5.83 13.70
N ARG A 218 -0.67 -5.46 12.60
CA ARG A 218 -0.12 -4.11 12.43
C ARG A 218 -1.29 -3.18 12.21
N ILE A 219 -1.18 -1.97 12.74
CA ILE A 219 -2.17 -0.93 12.53
C ILE A 219 -1.60 0.09 11.55
N ASP A 220 -2.29 0.29 10.43
CA ASP A 220 -1.83 1.18 9.35
C ASP A 220 -2.47 2.57 9.46
N ASN A 221 -3.63 2.66 10.12
CA ASN A 221 -4.29 3.93 10.38
C ASN A 221 -5.20 3.86 11.62
N ILE A 222 -5.54 5.02 12.18
CA ILE A 222 -6.45 5.15 13.33
C ILE A 222 -7.47 6.24 13.02
N THR A 223 -8.75 5.92 13.13
CA THR A 223 -9.84 6.87 12.87
C THR A 223 -10.91 6.80 13.95
N ASP A 224 -11.59 7.92 14.20
CA ASP A 224 -12.71 7.98 15.15
C ASP A 224 -14.03 7.47 14.53
N TYR A 225 -14.05 7.34 13.20
CA TYR A 225 -15.19 6.84 12.41
C TYR A 225 -14.69 5.92 11.29
N ILE A 226 -15.58 5.08 10.78
CA ILE A 226 -15.33 4.22 9.61
C ILE A 226 -15.70 5.00 8.35
N PRO A 227 -14.73 5.50 7.56
CA PRO A 227 -14.97 5.82 6.17
C PRO A 227 -15.34 4.56 5.38
N PHE A 228 -16.34 4.68 4.50
CA PHE A 228 -16.71 3.63 3.55
C PHE A 228 -15.75 3.66 2.36
N PHE A 229 -14.95 2.61 2.20
CA PHE A 229 -14.08 2.45 1.03
C PHE A 229 -14.46 1.18 0.27
N GLU A 230 -14.62 1.31 -1.04
CA GLU A 230 -14.72 0.15 -1.92
C GLU A 230 -13.32 -0.27 -2.33
N ASP A 231 -12.95 -1.51 -2.04
CA ASP A 231 -11.73 -2.12 -2.54
C ASP A 231 -12.06 -3.33 -3.43
N MET A 232 -11.30 -3.49 -4.50
CA MET A 232 -11.49 -4.58 -5.45
C MET A 232 -10.41 -5.63 -5.24
N GLU A 233 -10.77 -6.69 -4.52
CA GLU A 233 -9.90 -7.85 -4.36
C GLU A 233 -9.89 -8.71 -5.64
N VAL A 234 -8.72 -8.82 -6.27
CA VAL A 234 -8.49 -9.66 -7.46
C VAL A 234 -7.58 -10.85 -7.14
N GLY A 235 -7.72 -11.94 -7.88
CA GLY A 235 -6.89 -13.14 -7.76
C GLY A 235 -7.69 -14.44 -7.62
N SER A 236 -6.99 -15.57 -7.68
CA SER A 236 -7.55 -16.91 -7.53
C SER A 236 -6.78 -17.71 -6.47
N PRO A 237 -7.42 -18.64 -5.75
CA PRO A 237 -6.73 -19.49 -4.80
C PRO A 237 -5.59 -20.29 -5.46
N LEU A 238 -4.39 -20.22 -4.89
CA LEU A 238 -3.27 -21.05 -5.29
C LEU A 238 -3.44 -22.46 -4.68
N LYS A 239 -3.45 -23.50 -5.51
CA LYS A 239 -3.49 -24.90 -5.07
C LYS A 239 -2.09 -25.49 -5.14
N LEU A 240 -1.58 -25.98 -4.02
CA LEU A 240 -0.26 -26.64 -3.92
C LEU A 240 -0.42 -27.99 -3.22
N ASN A 241 0.32 -29.00 -3.69
CA ASN A 241 0.51 -30.24 -2.96
C ASN A 241 1.79 -30.13 -2.13
N VAL A 242 1.65 -29.91 -0.81
CA VAL A 242 2.79 -29.73 0.11
C VAL A 242 3.73 -30.94 0.11
N ALA A 243 3.20 -32.16 -0.03
CA ALA A 243 4.00 -33.38 -0.01
C ALA A 243 5.00 -33.47 -1.19
N ASP A 244 4.61 -32.96 -2.35
CA ASP A 244 5.38 -33.04 -3.59
C ASP A 244 6.09 -31.72 -3.94
N LEU A 245 5.99 -30.71 -3.07
CA LEU A 245 6.54 -29.38 -3.35
C LEU A 245 8.07 -29.44 -3.28
N PRO A 246 8.81 -29.04 -4.33
CA PRO A 246 10.26 -29.02 -4.31
C PRO A 246 10.77 -27.97 -3.33
N SER A 247 12.04 -28.09 -2.93
CA SER A 247 12.66 -27.16 -1.97
C SER A 247 12.67 -25.70 -2.43
N LEU A 248 12.67 -25.47 -3.74
CA LEU A 248 12.52 -24.15 -4.36
C LEU A 248 11.68 -24.27 -5.63
N SER A 249 10.62 -23.48 -5.72
CA SER A 249 9.87 -23.22 -6.95
C SER A 249 9.98 -21.75 -7.32
N LYS A 250 10.25 -21.43 -8.58
CA LYS A 250 10.23 -20.06 -9.10
C LYS A 250 9.15 -19.95 -10.16
N PHE A 251 8.12 -19.17 -9.86
CA PHE A 251 7.10 -18.76 -10.82
C PHE A 251 7.49 -17.39 -11.39
N TYR A 252 7.14 -17.12 -12.65
CA TYR A 252 7.44 -15.83 -13.29
C TYR A 252 6.28 -15.40 -14.17
N SER A 253 6.16 -14.08 -14.37
CA SER A 253 5.18 -13.53 -15.30
C SER A 253 5.57 -13.88 -16.74
N ILE A 254 4.59 -14.20 -17.57
CA ILE A 254 4.79 -14.45 -19.01
C ILE A 254 5.35 -13.19 -19.70
N ASP A 255 4.92 -12.01 -19.24
CA ASP A 255 5.28 -10.72 -19.84
C ASP A 255 6.61 -10.15 -19.30
N ASN A 256 7.04 -10.57 -18.11
CA ASN A 256 8.32 -10.16 -17.52
C ASN A 256 8.92 -11.26 -16.65
N TYR A 257 10.00 -11.90 -17.13
CA TYR A 257 10.71 -12.96 -16.42
C TYR A 257 11.34 -12.52 -15.10
N ALA A 258 11.71 -11.25 -14.97
CA ALA A 258 12.29 -10.70 -13.74
C ALA A 258 11.23 -10.51 -12.64
N ASN A 259 9.95 -10.37 -13.00
CA ASN A 259 8.84 -10.48 -12.05
C ASN A 259 8.64 -11.94 -11.69
N SER A 260 9.03 -12.31 -10.48
CA SER A 260 9.04 -13.69 -10.03
C SER A 260 8.51 -13.86 -8.62
N PHE A 261 7.95 -15.04 -8.37
CA PHE A 261 7.39 -15.44 -7.10
C PHE A 261 8.07 -16.73 -6.66
N TRP A 262 8.80 -16.64 -5.55
CA TRP A 262 9.69 -17.70 -5.08
C TRP A 262 9.01 -18.41 -3.92
N VAL A 263 8.89 -19.72 -4.05
CA VAL A 263 8.32 -20.59 -3.01
C VAL A 263 9.42 -21.49 -2.51
N HIS A 264 9.86 -21.24 -1.28
CA HIS A 264 10.81 -22.10 -0.60
C HIS A 264 10.07 -23.06 0.31
N HIS A 265 10.45 -24.33 0.26
CA HIS A 265 9.90 -25.36 1.11
C HIS A 265 11.03 -26.03 1.89
N ASP A 266 11.03 -25.84 3.20
CA ASP A 266 11.87 -26.62 4.11
C ASP A 266 11.00 -27.72 4.74
N SER A 267 11.08 -28.93 4.18
CA SER A 267 10.30 -30.06 4.67
C SER A 267 10.78 -30.59 6.03
N ARG A 268 12.01 -30.24 6.46
CA ARG A 268 12.54 -30.63 7.78
C ARG A 268 11.98 -29.73 8.87
N GLU A 269 12.02 -28.42 8.63
CA GLU A 269 11.44 -27.41 9.53
C GLU A 269 9.92 -27.28 9.34
N ARG A 270 9.36 -27.96 8.33
CA ARG A 270 7.94 -27.92 7.95
C ARG A 270 7.46 -26.49 7.74
N SER A 271 8.24 -25.74 6.99
CA SER A 271 7.98 -24.33 6.70
C SER A 271 7.96 -24.06 5.20
N ILE A 272 7.14 -23.09 4.82
CA ILE A 272 7.07 -22.59 3.44
C ILE A 272 7.13 -21.08 3.48
N THR A 273 8.02 -20.49 2.68
CA THR A 273 8.00 -19.04 2.43
C THR A 273 7.61 -18.74 1.00
N PHE A 274 6.79 -17.73 0.82
CA PHE A 274 6.35 -17.19 -0.45
C PHE A 274 6.86 -15.77 -0.54
N GLU A 275 7.70 -15.45 -1.53
CA GLU A 275 8.30 -14.13 -1.68
C GLU A 275 8.07 -13.58 -3.09
N GLU A 276 7.55 -12.37 -3.17
CA GLU A 276 7.40 -11.64 -4.43
C GLU A 276 8.67 -10.80 -4.70
N LEU A 277 9.36 -11.10 -5.81
CA LEU A 277 10.49 -10.34 -6.33
C LEU A 277 10.06 -9.68 -7.64
N ARG A 278 10.21 -8.36 -7.72
CA ARG A 278 9.74 -7.56 -8.85
C ARG A 278 10.91 -6.87 -9.52
N ASP A 279 10.83 -6.70 -10.83
CA ASP A 279 11.78 -5.89 -11.61
C ASP A 279 11.48 -4.39 -11.45
N ASP A 280 10.20 -4.05 -11.33
CA ASP A 280 9.70 -2.69 -11.20
C ASP A 280 9.64 -2.22 -9.74
N PHE A 281 10.55 -2.68 -8.88
CA PHE A 281 10.54 -2.33 -7.47
C PHE A 281 10.73 -0.81 -7.25
N GLN A 282 10.15 -0.30 -6.15
CA GLN A 282 10.35 1.09 -5.71
C GLN A 282 11.32 1.08 -4.54
N MET A 283 12.26 2.03 -4.56
CA MET A 283 13.11 2.31 -3.40
C MET A 283 12.31 3.09 -2.36
N VAL A 284 12.27 2.62 -1.13
CA VAL A 284 11.66 3.29 0.02
C VAL A 284 12.74 3.52 1.05
N ASN A 285 13.10 4.78 1.33
CA ASN A 285 14.22 5.13 2.22
C ASN A 285 15.53 4.39 1.82
N ASP A 286 15.84 4.36 0.52
CA ASP A 286 16.98 3.63 -0.07
C ASP A 286 16.94 2.09 0.03
N ASP A 287 15.78 1.51 0.39
CA ASP A 287 15.58 0.06 0.41
C ASP A 287 14.67 -0.44 -0.70
N VAL A 288 14.95 -1.63 -1.19
CA VAL A 288 13.97 -2.47 -1.90
C VAL A 288 13.10 -3.20 -0.89
N ILE A 289 11.78 -3.07 -1.01
CA ILE A 289 10.83 -3.75 -0.12
C ILE A 289 10.16 -4.92 -0.86
N THR A 290 10.35 -6.14 -0.36
CA THR A 290 9.63 -7.33 -0.83
C THR A 290 8.55 -7.74 0.16
N GLN A 291 7.59 -8.54 -0.31
CA GLN A 291 6.52 -9.10 0.51
C GLN A 291 6.75 -10.60 0.68
N VAL A 292 6.71 -11.07 1.93
CA VAL A 292 6.91 -12.46 2.29
C VAL A 292 5.74 -12.98 3.12
N ILE A 293 5.18 -14.11 2.71
CA ILE A 293 4.32 -14.93 3.58
C ILE A 293 5.16 -16.10 4.08
N HIS A 294 5.23 -16.27 5.39
CA HIS A 294 5.86 -17.41 6.03
C HIS A 294 4.78 -18.24 6.71
N LEU A 295 4.74 -19.54 6.44
CA LEU A 295 3.89 -20.48 7.16
C LEU A 295 4.68 -21.66 7.68
N GLU A 296 4.26 -22.18 8.82
CA GLU A 296 4.70 -23.47 9.33
C GLU A 296 3.51 -24.40 9.44
N TYR A 297 3.76 -25.69 9.28
CA TYR A 297 2.71 -26.69 9.26
C TYR A 297 3.09 -27.96 10.03
N PHE A 298 2.07 -28.74 10.38
CA PHE A 298 2.24 -30.13 10.79
C PHE A 298 1.38 -31.05 9.93
N ASN A 299 1.72 -32.34 9.93
CA ASN A 299 0.98 -33.37 9.22
C ASN A 299 0.33 -34.30 10.25
N LEU A 300 -0.98 -34.53 10.09
CA LEU A 300 -1.72 -35.56 10.81
C LEU A 300 -2.53 -36.37 9.79
N ASN A 301 -2.30 -37.68 9.73
CA ASN A 301 -3.02 -38.61 8.85
C ASN A 301 -3.02 -38.18 7.37
N ASN A 302 -1.88 -37.71 6.86
CA ASN A 302 -1.73 -37.23 5.49
C ASN A 302 -2.52 -35.95 5.15
N VAL A 303 -2.95 -35.22 6.19
CA VAL A 303 -3.56 -33.90 6.08
C VAL A 303 -2.61 -32.88 6.71
N PHE A 304 -2.37 -31.80 5.99
CA PHE A 304 -1.49 -30.72 6.43
C PHE A 304 -2.29 -29.60 7.07
N TYR A 305 -1.82 -29.13 8.23
CA TYR A 305 -2.45 -28.08 9.02
C TYR A 305 -1.45 -26.96 9.27
N ILE A 306 -1.88 -25.71 9.13
CA ILE A 306 -1.04 -24.55 9.41
C ILE A 306 -1.03 -24.32 10.91
N GLN A 307 0.16 -24.25 11.51
CA GLN A 307 0.34 -23.90 12.93
C GLN A 307 0.77 -22.45 13.14
N HIS A 308 1.36 -21.84 12.11
CA HIS A 308 1.90 -20.49 12.17
C HIS A 308 1.76 -19.83 10.80
N LEU A 309 1.37 -18.55 10.78
CA LEU A 309 1.29 -17.77 9.55
C LEU A 309 1.62 -16.31 9.81
N ASP A 310 2.63 -15.80 9.09
CA ASP A 310 3.07 -14.41 9.15
C ASP A 310 3.07 -13.79 7.76
N HIS A 311 2.67 -12.52 7.67
CA HIS A 311 2.96 -11.66 6.53
C HIS A 311 4.00 -10.62 6.92
N GLU A 312 5.07 -10.50 6.13
CA GLU A 312 6.23 -9.65 6.40
C GLU A 312 6.56 -8.77 5.18
N LEU A 313 6.94 -7.53 5.45
CA LEU A 313 7.70 -6.69 4.52
C LEU A 313 9.18 -6.85 4.84
N ILE A 314 10.01 -7.13 3.84
CA ILE A 314 11.45 -7.33 4.00
C ILE A 314 12.18 -6.19 3.30
N SER A 315 13.07 -5.50 4.01
CA SER A 315 13.96 -4.49 3.43
C SER A 315 15.27 -5.11 2.98
N TYR A 316 15.68 -4.77 1.77
CA TYR A 316 16.98 -5.09 1.17
C TYR A 316 17.68 -3.79 0.79
N THR A 317 18.99 -3.71 0.96
CA THR A 317 19.78 -2.75 0.19
C THR A 317 19.72 -3.13 -1.30
N LEU A 318 20.01 -2.19 -2.20
CA LEU A 318 20.04 -2.51 -3.63
C LEU A 318 20.98 -3.68 -3.95
N GLU A 319 22.18 -3.68 -3.36
CA GLU A 319 23.17 -4.76 -3.51
C GLU A 319 22.63 -6.12 -3.03
N GLN A 320 22.01 -6.17 -1.84
CA GLN A 320 21.41 -7.40 -1.32
C GLN A 320 20.26 -7.90 -2.19
N TYR A 321 19.50 -6.98 -2.79
CA TYR A 321 18.40 -7.33 -3.68
C TYR A 321 18.93 -7.91 -4.99
N GLU A 322 19.97 -7.33 -5.57
CA GLU A 322 20.65 -7.87 -6.76
C GLU A 322 21.22 -9.27 -6.49
N GLU A 323 21.84 -9.48 -5.32
CA GLU A 323 22.29 -10.81 -4.90
C GLU A 323 21.12 -11.79 -4.70
N LYS A 324 20.00 -11.33 -4.11
CA LYS A 324 18.78 -12.14 -3.91
C LYS A 324 18.19 -12.66 -5.21
N LEU A 325 18.25 -11.88 -6.30
CA LEU A 325 17.79 -12.30 -7.63
C LEU A 325 18.59 -13.49 -8.17
N LEU A 326 19.83 -13.67 -7.71
CA LEU A 326 20.74 -14.75 -8.10
C LEU A 326 20.75 -15.91 -7.09
N ASP A 327 20.66 -15.60 -5.78
CA ASP A 327 20.62 -16.58 -4.70
C ASP A 327 19.44 -16.36 -3.74
N SER A 328 18.58 -17.37 -3.74
CA SER A 328 17.36 -17.48 -2.95
C SER A 328 17.57 -17.39 -1.45
N LYS A 329 18.78 -17.68 -0.98
CA LYS A 329 19.16 -17.73 0.43
C LYS A 329 19.46 -16.36 1.03
N ILE A 330 19.67 -15.34 0.19
CA ILE A 330 19.94 -13.99 0.67
C ILE A 330 18.72 -13.48 1.45
N LYS A 331 18.98 -12.96 2.65
CA LYS A 331 17.96 -12.43 3.54
C LYS A 331 18.11 -10.92 3.61
N GLY A 332 16.99 -10.21 3.55
CA GLY A 332 16.99 -8.77 3.80
C GLY A 332 17.36 -8.47 5.25
N TYR A 333 17.83 -7.25 5.49
CA TYR A 333 18.42 -6.87 6.76
C TYR A 333 17.38 -6.44 7.81
N LYS A 334 16.15 -6.09 7.38
CA LYS A 334 15.06 -5.65 8.26
C LYS A 334 13.74 -6.31 7.86
N LYS A 335 12.91 -6.60 8.86
CA LYS A 335 11.58 -7.20 8.70
C LYS A 335 10.52 -6.39 9.43
N THR A 336 9.38 -6.16 8.78
CA THR A 336 8.21 -5.50 9.37
C THR A 336 6.98 -6.37 9.16
N LYS A 337 6.38 -6.88 10.25
CA LYS A 337 5.20 -7.75 10.15
C LYS A 337 3.94 -6.95 9.88
N SER A 338 3.01 -7.52 9.11
CA SER A 338 1.67 -6.98 8.87
C SER A 338 0.64 -7.67 9.75
N PHE A 339 0.74 -8.98 9.91
CA PHE A 339 0.01 -9.75 10.91
C PHE A 339 0.81 -11.01 11.29
N LYS A 340 0.41 -11.62 12.39
CA LYS A 340 0.99 -12.86 12.92
C LYS A 340 -0.10 -13.72 13.54
N ILE A 341 -0.14 -15.00 13.17
CA ILE A 341 -0.94 -16.08 13.77
C ILE A 341 0.01 -17.02 14.49
#